data_AF-A0A1H6M2W5-F1
#
_entry.id   AF-A0A1H6M2W5-F1
#
_cell.length_a   1.000
_cell.length_b   1.000
_cell.length_c   1.000
_cell.angle_alpha   90.00
_cell.angle_beta   90.00
_cell.angle_gamma   90.00
#
_symmetry.space_group_name_H-M   'P 1'
#
loop_
_entity.id
_entity.type
_entity.pdbx_description
1 polymer ?
#
loop_
_entity_poly.entity_id
_entity_poly.type
_entity_poly.pdbx_seq_one_letter_code
_entity_poly.pdbx_strand_id
1 'polypeptide(L)'
;MSDVVKTLLVELETELKQQQLWSTIPPQPAAMASTVPFCYDTMALEQWLQFIFLPRMQALLDARLALPNKISVLPVATEAFKAHGVRVAPLLSIIARIDSTLSGEK
;
A
#
# COMPACT_ATOMS: atom_id res chain seq x y z
N MET A 1 2.88 12.34 -14.29
CA MET A 1 2.66 10.92 -13.92
C MET A 1 2.83 10.72 -12.42
N SER A 2 3.87 11.28 -11.82
CA SER A 2 4.13 11.25 -10.38
C SER A 2 2.99 11.83 -9.51
N ASP A 3 2.27 12.84 -10.01
CA ASP A 3 1.19 13.51 -9.28
C ASP A 3 -0.04 12.59 -9.06
N VAL A 4 -0.35 11.73 -10.03
CA VAL A 4 -1.46 10.77 -9.92
C VAL A 4 -1.19 9.78 -8.80
N VAL A 5 0.05 9.26 -8.72
CA VAL A 5 0.45 8.34 -7.63
C VAL A 5 0.34 9.03 -6.28
N LYS A 6 0.80 10.29 -6.16
CA LYS A 6 0.64 11.06 -4.91
C LYS A 6 -0.81 11.14 -4.46
N THR A 7 -1.73 11.47 -5.36
CA THR A 7 -3.17 11.52 -5.05
C THR A 7 -3.68 10.16 -4.60
N LEU A 8 -3.33 9.09 -5.31
CA LEU A 8 -3.75 7.73 -4.96
C LEU A 8 -3.25 7.30 -3.57
N LEU A 9 -2.02 7.68 -3.20
CA LEU A 9 -1.47 7.38 -1.86
C LEU A 9 -2.28 8.08 -0.76
N VAL A 10 -2.73 9.32 -1.00
CA VAL A 10 -3.59 10.06 -0.05
C VAL A 10 -4.99 9.46 0.01
N GLU A 11 -5.56 9.06 -1.14
CA GLU A 11 -6.83 8.34 -1.20
C GLU A 11 -6.74 7.02 -0.40
N LEU A 12 -5.65 6.27 -0.58
CA LEU A 12 -5.39 5.01 0.13
C LEU A 12 -5.34 5.22 1.65
N GLU A 13 -4.60 6.22 2.13
CA GLU A 13 -4.55 6.58 3.54
C GLU A 13 -5.95 6.90 4.08
N THR A 14 -6.71 7.70 3.33
CA THR A 14 -8.06 8.12 3.72
C THR A 14 -8.98 6.91 3.84
N GLU A 15 -8.96 6.01 2.86
CA GLU A 15 -9.75 4.78 2.91
C GLU A 15 -9.34 3.87 4.07
N LEU A 16 -8.04 3.67 4.30
CA LEU A 16 -7.57 2.88 5.47
C LEU A 16 -8.14 3.43 6.78
N LYS A 17 -8.17 4.76 6.94
CA LYS A 17 -8.76 5.43 8.12
C LYS A 17 -10.28 5.22 8.18
N GLN A 18 -10.99 5.40 7.07
CA GLN A 18 -12.45 5.19 7.00
C GLN A 18 -12.85 3.73 7.29
N GLN A 19 -12.06 2.78 6.81
CA GLN A 19 -12.28 1.35 7.03
C GLN A 19 -11.82 0.87 8.41
N GLN A 20 -11.27 1.76 9.25
CA GLN A 20 -10.69 1.44 10.57
C GLN A 20 -9.53 0.42 10.50
N LEU A 21 -8.84 0.38 9.36
CA LEU A 21 -7.63 -0.41 9.11
C LEU A 21 -6.35 0.41 9.36
N TRP A 22 -6.51 1.70 9.71
CA TRP A 22 -5.40 2.56 10.05
C TRP A 22 -4.91 2.25 11.47
N SER A 23 -3.62 1.94 11.61
CA SER A 23 -3.02 1.57 12.89
C SER A 23 -2.27 2.75 13.46
N THR A 24 -2.68 3.24 14.63
CA THR A 24 -1.90 4.28 15.35
C THR A 24 -0.64 3.72 16.02
N ILE A 25 -0.60 2.40 16.20
CA ILE A 25 0.53 1.70 16.81
C ILE A 25 1.48 1.25 15.69
N PRO A 26 2.74 1.73 15.68
CA PRO A 26 3.71 1.26 14.72
C PRO A 26 4.04 -0.23 14.99
N PRO A 27 4.24 -1.03 13.94
CA PRO A 27 4.71 -2.40 14.08
C PRO A 27 6.10 -2.44 14.71
N GLN A 28 6.47 -3.63 15.21
CA GLN A 28 7.78 -3.81 15.80
C GLN A 28 8.88 -3.52 14.77
N PRO A 29 10.01 -2.88 15.16
CA PRO A 29 11.11 -2.61 14.25
C PRO A 29 11.64 -3.88 13.58
N ALA A 30 11.62 -5.01 14.30
CA ALA A 30 11.97 -6.32 13.76
C ALA A 30 11.04 -6.77 12.62
N ALA A 31 9.75 -6.45 12.70
CA ALA A 31 8.79 -6.74 11.64
C ALA A 31 9.00 -5.84 10.41
N MET A 32 9.37 -4.57 10.62
CA MET A 32 9.74 -3.66 9.52
C MET A 32 11.06 -4.05 8.85
N ALA A 33 11.97 -4.70 9.58
CA ALA A 33 13.25 -5.19 9.08
C ALA A 33 13.16 -6.56 8.39
N SER A 34 11.94 -7.11 8.23
CA SER A 34 11.75 -8.42 7.61
C SER A 34 12.20 -8.40 6.15
N THR A 35 12.95 -9.44 5.74
CA THR A 35 13.52 -9.57 4.38
C THR A 35 12.54 -10.18 3.38
N VAL A 36 11.39 -10.67 3.85
CA VAL A 36 10.34 -11.23 2.99
C VAL A 36 9.54 -10.12 2.29
N PRO A 37 9.03 -10.36 1.07
CA PRO A 37 8.19 -9.38 0.38
C PRO A 37 6.96 -9.04 1.23
N PHE A 38 6.57 -7.76 1.28
CA PHE A 38 5.40 -7.26 2.04
C PHE A 38 5.40 -7.50 3.56
N CYS A 39 6.49 -8.04 4.13
CA CYS A 39 6.59 -8.39 5.55
C CYS A 39 5.40 -9.24 6.06
N TYR A 40 4.76 -10.05 5.20
CA TYR A 40 3.49 -10.73 5.50
C TYR A 40 3.57 -11.75 6.65
N ASP A 41 4.78 -12.22 6.98
CA ASP A 41 5.03 -13.13 8.09
C ASP A 41 4.96 -12.42 9.45
N THR A 42 5.38 -11.15 9.50
CA THR A 42 5.60 -10.41 10.75
C THR A 42 4.62 -9.27 10.97
N MET A 43 3.78 -8.95 9.97
CA MET A 43 2.97 -7.73 9.95
C MET A 43 1.72 -7.88 9.09
N ALA A 44 0.63 -7.24 9.51
CA ALA A 44 -0.58 -7.11 8.70
C ALA A 44 -0.35 -6.18 7.49
N LEU A 45 -1.00 -6.47 6.36
CA LEU A 45 -0.82 -5.70 5.14
C LEU A 45 -1.15 -4.20 5.30
N GLU A 46 -2.19 -3.87 6.06
CA GLU A 46 -2.56 -2.47 6.36
C GLU A 46 -1.44 -1.69 7.08
N GLN A 47 -0.68 -2.35 7.95
CA GLN A 47 0.47 -1.75 8.63
C GLN A 47 1.64 -1.60 7.66
N TRP A 48 1.87 -2.59 6.81
CA TRP A 48 2.89 -2.48 5.78
C TRP A 48 2.59 -1.33 4.81
N LEU A 49 1.31 -1.13 4.44
CA LEU A 49 0.89 -0.04 3.58
C LEU A 49 1.19 1.33 4.19
N GLN A 50 0.82 1.54 5.45
CA GLN A 50 0.97 2.86 6.06
C GLN A 50 2.41 3.17 6.50
N PHE A 51 3.17 2.18 7.01
CA PHE A 51 4.48 2.41 7.61
C PHE A 51 5.66 2.15 6.64
N ILE A 52 5.46 1.36 5.59
CA ILE A 52 6.52 1.02 4.63
C ILE A 52 6.17 1.57 3.25
N PHE A 53 4.99 1.24 2.73
CA PHE A 53 4.63 1.57 1.35
C PHE A 53 4.45 3.07 1.12
N LEU A 54 3.59 3.74 1.91
CA LEU A 54 3.34 5.19 1.81
C LEU A 54 4.64 6.01 1.86
N PRO A 55 5.48 5.92 2.92
CA PRO A 55 6.69 6.73 3.01
C PRO A 55 7.72 6.37 1.94
N ARG A 56 7.84 5.07 1.58
CA ARG A 56 8.75 4.63 0.51
C ARG A 56 8.36 5.22 -0.84
N MET A 57 7.07 5.21 -1.16
CA MET A 57 6.56 5.76 -2.42
C MET A 57 6.72 7.27 -2.47
N GLN A 58 6.43 7.97 -1.37
CA GLN A 58 6.70 9.40 -1.27
C GLN A 58 8.18 9.74 -1.46
N ALA A 59 9.09 8.98 -0.84
CA ALA A 59 10.53 9.18 -0.99
C ALA A 59 11.00 8.98 -2.44
N LEU A 60 10.49 7.95 -3.13
CA LEU A 60 10.79 7.72 -4.55
C LEU A 60 10.27 8.87 -5.43
N LEU A 61 9.06 9.35 -5.16
CA LEU A 61 8.44 10.45 -5.89
C LEU A 61 9.18 11.78 -5.66
N ASP A 62 9.61 12.03 -4.42
CA ASP A 62 10.41 13.20 -4.04
C ASP A 62 11.79 13.17 -4.71
N ALA A 63 12.46 12.02 -4.66
CA ALA A 63 13.73 11.79 -5.33
C ALA A 63 13.64 11.69 -6.86
N ARG A 64 12.44 11.79 -7.45
CA ARG A 64 12.15 11.60 -8.88
C ARG A 64 12.74 10.29 -9.44
N LEU A 65 12.80 9.26 -8.61
CA LEU A 65 13.29 7.94 -8.99
C LEU A 65 12.20 7.15 -9.73
N ALA A 66 12.64 6.15 -10.50
CA ALA A 66 11.72 5.22 -11.13
C ALA A 66 10.93 4.46 -10.05
N LEU A 67 9.62 4.41 -10.22
CA LEU A 67 8.75 3.67 -9.33
C LEU A 67 8.94 2.16 -9.53
N PRO A 68 8.79 1.35 -8.48
CA PRO A 68 8.97 -0.09 -8.57
C PRO A 68 7.87 -0.72 -9.43
N ASN A 69 8.23 -1.21 -10.61
CA ASN A 69 7.29 -1.84 -11.54
C ASN A 69 6.96 -3.31 -11.17
N LYS A 70 7.78 -3.94 -10.32
CA LYS A 70 7.63 -5.36 -9.93
C LYS A 70 6.77 -5.60 -8.68
N ILE A 71 6.06 -4.60 -8.17
CA ILE A 71 5.30 -4.71 -6.92
C ILE A 71 3.82 -4.73 -7.26
N SER A 72 3.19 -5.89 -7.06
CA SER A 72 1.73 -6.03 -7.11
C SER A 72 1.14 -6.24 -5.73
N VAL A 73 0.49 -5.20 -5.21
CA VAL A 73 -0.15 -5.19 -3.88
C VAL A 73 -1.58 -5.73 -3.98
N LEU A 74 -2.27 -5.48 -5.08
CA LEU A 74 -3.68 -5.85 -5.29
C LEU A 74 -4.01 -7.30 -4.92
N PRO A 75 -3.28 -8.33 -5.40
CA PRO A 75 -3.61 -9.72 -5.06
C PRO A 75 -3.48 -10.00 -3.56
N VAL A 76 -2.44 -9.45 -2.91
CA VAL A 76 -2.22 -9.62 -1.47
C VAL A 76 -3.28 -8.88 -0.66
N ALA A 77 -3.67 -7.67 -1.09
CA ALA A 77 -4.74 -6.89 -0.49
C ALA A 77 -6.09 -7.59 -0.60
N THR A 78 -6.37 -8.19 -1.75
CA THR A 78 -7.62 -8.91 -1.98
C THR A 78 -7.74 -10.10 -1.03
N GLU A 79 -6.65 -10.85 -0.80
CA GLU A 79 -6.60 -11.95 0.16
C GLU A 79 -6.68 -11.46 1.61
N ALA A 80 -5.86 -10.46 1.98
CA ALA A 80 -5.80 -9.92 3.35
C ALA A 80 -7.15 -9.32 3.78
N PHE A 81 -7.81 -8.59 2.87
CA PHE A 81 -9.07 -7.92 3.15
C PHE A 81 -10.31 -8.74 2.75
N LYS A 82 -10.12 -9.99 2.29
CA LYS A 82 -11.21 -10.90 1.91
C LYS A 82 -12.25 -11.05 3.02
N ALA A 83 -11.79 -11.05 4.27
CA ALA A 83 -12.64 -11.14 5.46
C ALA A 83 -13.55 -9.91 5.67
N HIS A 84 -13.18 -8.74 5.13
CA HIS A 84 -13.97 -7.50 5.25
C HIS A 84 -15.05 -7.37 4.16
N GLY A 85 -15.02 -8.24 3.14
CA GLY A 85 -16.06 -8.30 2.11
C GLY A 85 -16.16 -7.03 1.24
N VAL A 86 -17.38 -6.61 0.91
CA VAL A 86 -17.63 -5.48 -0.02
C VAL A 86 -17.17 -4.13 0.55
N ARG A 87 -17.01 -4.02 1.87
CA ARG A 87 -16.57 -2.78 2.55
C ARG A 87 -15.22 -2.27 2.04
N VAL A 88 -14.33 -3.17 1.65
CA VAL A 88 -12.98 -2.81 1.14
C VAL A 88 -12.92 -2.65 -0.38
N ALA A 89 -14.05 -2.77 -1.09
CA ALA A 89 -14.10 -2.53 -2.53
C ALA A 89 -13.48 -1.18 -2.98
N PRO A 90 -13.78 -0.02 -2.34
CA PRO A 90 -13.12 1.24 -2.70
C PRO A 90 -11.61 1.20 -2.44
N LEU A 91 -11.18 0.63 -1.31
CA LEU A 91 -9.77 0.44 -0.96
C LEU A 91 -9.02 -0.39 -2.02
N LEU A 92 -9.59 -1.54 -2.41
CA LEU A 92 -9.02 -2.42 -3.44
C LEU A 92 -8.93 -1.73 -4.79
N SER A 93 -9.93 -0.91 -5.15
CA SER A 93 -9.93 -0.13 -6.39
C SER A 93 -8.78 0.89 -6.42
N ILE A 94 -8.50 1.56 -5.30
CA ILE A 94 -7.35 2.47 -5.19
C ILE A 94 -6.04 1.70 -5.32
N ILE A 95 -5.91 0.56 -4.63
CA ILE A 95 -4.71 -0.29 -4.73
C ILE A 95 -4.49 -0.76 -6.16
N ALA A 96 -5.55 -1.18 -6.87
CA ALA A 96 -5.48 -1.57 -8.27
C ALA A 96 -5.00 -0.42 -9.17
N ARG A 97 -5.53 0.79 -8.98
CA ARG A 97 -5.09 1.99 -9.71
C ARG A 97 -3.61 2.31 -9.44
N ILE A 98 -3.16 2.13 -8.20
CA ILE A 98 -1.75 2.28 -7.85
C ILE A 98 -0.92 1.24 -8.61
N ASP A 99 -1.28 -0.05 -8.52
CA ASP A 99 -0.62 -1.16 -9.21
C ASP A 99 -0.45 -0.87 -10.71
N SER A 100 -1.54 -0.56 -11.41
CA SER A 100 -1.50 -0.24 -12.84
C SER A 100 -0.62 0.97 -13.16
N THR A 101 -0.61 1.97 -12.27
CA THR A 101 0.26 3.14 -12.45
C THR A 101 1.74 2.79 -12.25
N LEU A 102 2.06 1.82 -11.39
CA LEU A 102 3.43 1.37 -11.13
C LEU A 102 3.95 0.41 -12.20
N SER A 103 3.11 -0.53 -12.63
CA SER A 103 3.42 -1.49 -13.70
C SER A 103 3.61 -0.81 -15.05
N GLY A 104 3.24 0.48 -15.16
CA GLY A 104 3.50 1.26 -16.37
C GLY A 104 2.74 0.73 -17.57
N GLU A 105 1.62 0.04 -17.35
CA GLU A 105 0.69 -0.33 -18.43
C GLU A 105 0.09 0.96 -19.00
N LYS A 106 0.75 1.49 -20.02
CA LYS A 106 0.21 2.48 -20.94
C LYS A 106 0.72 2.22 -22.35
#